data_AF-A0A091G1Y7-F1
#
_entry.id   AF-A0A091G1Y7-F1
#
_cell.length_a   1.000
_cell.length_b   1.000
_cell.length_c   1.000
_cell.angle_alpha   90.00
_cell.angle_beta   90.00
_cell.angle_gamma   90.00
#
_symmetry.space_group_name_H-M   'P 1'
#
loop_
_entity.id
_entity.type
_entity.pdbx_description
1 polymer ?
#
loop_
_entity_poly.entity_id
_entity_poly.type
_entity_poly.pdbx_seq_one_letter_code
_entity_poly.pdbx_strand_id
1 'polypeptide(L)' 'CPDCGRGFKHRSNLLVHQRSHLKQKPFLCLDCPKSFACSTQLIRHRQIHDEEKP' A
#
# COMPACT_ATOMS: atom_id res chain seq x y z
N CYS A 1 3.93 -11.01 -12.75
CA CYS A 1 4.98 -10.07 -12.33
C CYS A 1 6.24 -10.57 -12.97
N PRO A 2 6.91 -9.78 -13.81
CA PRO A 2 8.09 -10.22 -14.52
C PRO A 2 9.23 -10.61 -13.57
N ASP A 3 9.32 -9.97 -12.40
CA ASP A 3 10.41 -10.16 -11.44
C ASP A 3 10.28 -11.44 -10.59
N CYS A 4 9.06 -11.95 -10.36
CA CYS A 4 8.82 -13.07 -9.44
C CYS A 4 7.79 -14.10 -9.95
N GLY A 5 7.37 -14.00 -11.22
CA GLY A 5 6.42 -14.92 -11.85
C GLY A 5 4.97 -14.83 -11.35
N ARG A 6 4.66 -14.01 -10.35
CA ARG A 6 3.33 -13.99 -9.70
C ARG A 6 2.23 -13.43 -10.63
N GLY A 7 1.14 -14.17 -10.81
CA GLY A 7 -0.01 -13.77 -11.64
C GLY A 7 -0.96 -12.79 -10.94
N PHE A 8 -1.52 -11.83 -11.69
CA PHE A 8 -2.50 -10.87 -11.17
C PHE A 8 -3.66 -10.73 -12.16
N LYS A 9 -4.90 -10.71 -11.64
CA LYS A 9 -6.12 -10.54 -12.44
C LYS A 9 -6.24 -9.14 -13.06
N HIS A 10 -5.70 -8.12 -12.39
CA HIS A 10 -5.78 -6.72 -12.82
C HIS A 10 -4.40 -6.09 -12.92
N ARG A 11 -4.20 -5.24 -13.94
CA ARG A 11 -2.95 -4.48 -14.14
C ARG A 11 -2.63 -3.55 -12.95
N SER A 12 -3.63 -2.93 -12.34
CA SER A 12 -3.47 -2.11 -11.13
C SER A 12 -2.82 -2.89 -9.99
N ASN A 13 -3.26 -4.13 -9.76
CA ASN A 13 -2.71 -5.00 -8.72
C ASN A 13 -1.26 -5.41 -9.03
N LEU A 14 -0.95 -5.66 -10.31
CA LEU A 14 0.44 -5.93 -10.73
C LEU A 14 1.34 -4.71 -10.47
N LEU A 15 0.92 -3.50 -10.82
CA LEU A 15 1.70 -2.28 -10.61
C LEU A 15 1.94 -2.00 -9.13
N VAL A 16 0.90 -2.14 -8.28
CA VAL A 16 1.04 -2.00 -6.83
C VAL A 16 2.00 -3.06 -6.27
N HIS A 17 1.91 -4.30 -6.76
CA HIS A 17 2.84 -5.35 -6.37
C HIS A 17 4.29 -5.03 -6.79
N GLN A 18 4.53 -4.48 -7.98
CA GLN A 18 5.88 -4.11 -8.41
C GLN A 18 6.52 -3.05 -7.51
N ARG A 19 5.74 -2.14 -6.93
CA ARG A 19 6.26 -1.18 -5.92
C ARG A 19 6.84 -1.87 -4.70
N SER A 20 6.34 -3.05 -4.33
CA SER A 20 6.86 -3.83 -3.20
C SER A 20 8.28 -4.35 -3.44
N HIS A 21 8.64 -4.66 -4.69
CA HIS A 21 10.00 -5.08 -5.06
C HIS A 21 11.01 -3.95 -4.87
N LEU A 22 10.61 -2.72 -5.23
CA LEU A 22 11.43 -1.52 -5.05
C LEU A 22 11.40 -1.00 -3.61
N LYS A 23 10.68 -1.67 -2.70
CA LYS A 23 10.35 -1.18 -1.35
C LYS A 23 9.78 0.24 -1.35
N GLN A 24 9.20 0.67 -2.47
CA GLN A 24 8.63 1.99 -2.62
C GLN A 24 7.25 2.02 -1.99
N LYS A 25 7.10 2.90 -1.00
CA LYS A 25 5.84 3.13 -0.30
C LYS A 25 5.52 4.62 -0.34
N PRO A 26 5.08 5.15 -1.50
CA PRO A 26 4.88 6.58 -1.70
C PRO A 26 3.72 7.14 -0.86
N PHE A 27 2.86 6.28 -0.31
CA PHE A 27 1.72 6.69 0.50
C PHE A 27 2.11 6.66 1.97
N LEU A 28 2.52 7.82 2.49
CA LEU A 28 2.89 8.01 3.90
C LEU A 28 1.64 8.28 4.75
N CYS A 29 1.56 7.66 5.92
CA CYS A 29 0.67 8.12 6.97
C CYS A 29 1.28 9.36 7.64
N LEU A 30 0.45 10.34 7.97
CA LEU A 30 0.93 11.57 8.63
C LEU A 30 0.82 11.47 10.15
N ASP A 31 -0.03 10.57 10.65
CA ASP A 31 -0.27 10.35 12.07
C ASP A 31 0.71 9.33 12.67
N CYS A 32 1.42 8.54 11.84
CA CYS A 32 2.38 7.54 12.30
C CYS A 32 3.46 7.24 11.22
N PRO A 33 4.59 6.59 11.57
CA PRO A 33 5.70 6.33 10.63
C PRO A 33 5.42 5.22 9.61
N LYS A 34 4.15 4.80 9.44
CA LYS A 34 3.78 3.74 8.48
C LYS A 34 3.62 4.29 7.08
N SER A 35 4.03 3.48 6.10
CA SER A 35 3.91 3.78 4.68
C SER A 35 3.35 2.59 3.90
N PHE A 36 2.66 2.88 2.79
CA PHE A 36 1.87 1.93 2.02
C PHE A 36 2.19 1.98 0.52
N ALA A 37 1.94 0.87 -0.17
CA ALA A 37 2.22 0.74 -1.61
C ALA A 37 1.08 1.33 -2.48
N CYS A 38 -0.13 1.48 -1.92
CA CYS A 38 -1.28 2.09 -2.59
C CYS A 38 -2.15 2.93 -1.64
N SER A 39 -2.92 3.85 -2.22
CA SER A 39 -3.82 4.76 -1.51
C SER A 39 -4.91 4.02 -0.72
N THR A 40 -5.51 2.97 -1.29
CA THR A 40 -6.57 2.18 -0.61
C THR A 40 -6.08 1.58 0.70
N GLN A 41 -4.83 1.13 0.75
CA GLN A 41 -4.22 0.62 1.99
C GLN A 41 -4.02 1.73 3.03
N LEU A 42 -3.56 2.92 2.60
CA LEU A 42 -3.42 4.08 3.48
C LEU A 42 -4.77 4.55 4.03
N ILE A 43 -5.81 4.65 3.19
CA ILE A 43 -7.16 5.08 3.60
C ILE A 43 -7.70 4.14 4.67
N ARG A 44 -7.67 2.83 4.42
CA ARG A 44 -8.12 1.83 5.40
C ARG A 44 -7.30 1.90 6.69
N HIS A 45 -6.00 2.15 6.59
CA HIS A 45 -5.15 2.30 7.77
C HIS A 45 -5.52 3.54 8.60
N ARG A 46 -5.81 4.68 7.96
CA ARG A 46 -6.20 5.91 8.67
C ARG A 46 -7.47 5.75 9.49
N GLN A 47 -8.40 4.89 9.08
CA GLN A 47 -9.61 4.61 9.85
C GLN A 47 -9.30 4.12 11.27
N ILE A 48 -8.21 3.37 11.45
CA ILE A 48 -7.77 2.90 12.77
C ILE A 48 -7.39 4.07 13.67
N HIS A 49 -6.78 5.13 13.13
CA HIS A 49 -6.42 6.31 13.92
C HIS A 49 -7.65 7.11 14.35
N ASP A 50 -8.71 7.16 13.53
CA ASP A 50 -10.00 7.72 13.92
C ASP A 50 -10.64 6.92 15.07
N GLU A 51 -10.51 5.58 15.06
CA GLU A 51 -11.01 4.68 16.11
C GLU A 51 -10.16 4.67 17.39
N GLU A 52 -8.89 5.09 17.33
CA GLU A 52 -8.02 5.28 18.50
C GLU A 52 -8.18 6.67 19.13
N LYS A 53 -8.86 7.60 18.45
CA LYS A 53 -9.12 8.96 18.91
C LYS A 53 -10.52 9.26 19.53
N PRO A 54 -11.40 8.30 19.87
CA PRO A 54 -12.55 8.53 20.75
C PRO A 54 -12.16 8.51 22.24
#